data_AF-A0A359M0M1-F1
#
_entry.id   AF-A0A359M0M1-F1
#
_cell.length_a   1.000
_cell.length_b   1.000
_cell.length_c   1.000
_cell.angle_alpha   90.00
_cell.angle_beta   90.00
_cell.angle_gamma   90.00
#
_symmetry.space_group_name_H-M   'P 1'
#
loop_
_entity.id
_entity.type
_entity.pdbx_description
1 polymer ?
#
loop_
_entity_poly.entity_id
_entity_poly.type
_entity_poly.pdbx_seq_one_letter_code
_entity_poly.pdbx_strand_id
1 'polypeptide(L)'
;NMLRNITAALPGIAFQLALEAVSPLLGGLTKWAKGLETAINNARIGSCETAKAMVSSAAEAVGYDSQEACAKLAIQLGLEPDADAARRRCASDRPSVLSTARTSGDPQVRAQAPFVGNLTWKALESLDNFDDPARELVMSVVGTVIYYPEEANRDPDPIAPTITKIAHLLYGQADVGGGNVNIQLLSCNNFTECDAVTKTSSYVHVPFTKKVEDLMRSISDKIASRTPIPNNSPEVGFVNRTSEPVWRMLSVGNTIPGSGLAETMIVQYREVIAAEYAHSFLEQYVRVGLNALDKKWRLNANQRADVARLRRDAQKLMDLLAQERATLYGKKTSVMSLAMHLEQLERQLRSTMPQHVMDMLGHGASVAR
;
A
#
# COMPACT_ATOMS: atom_id res chain seq x y z
N ASN A 1 -13.45 35.67 11.52
CA ASN A 1 -12.45 35.41 10.45
C ASN A 1 -11.30 34.48 10.87
N MET A 2 -11.55 33.44 11.67
CA MET A 2 -10.52 32.49 12.14
C MET A 2 -10.74 31.04 11.66
N LEU A 3 -11.77 30.83 10.82
CA LEU A 3 -12.17 29.51 10.28
C LEU A 3 -11.69 29.26 8.83
N ARG A 4 -10.85 30.15 8.27
CA ARG A 4 -10.43 30.07 6.85
C ARG A 4 -8.99 29.63 6.61
N ASN A 5 -8.18 29.42 7.66
CA ASN A 5 -6.75 29.05 7.50
C ASN A 5 -6.39 27.63 7.96
N ILE A 6 -7.36 26.77 8.29
CA ILE A 6 -7.09 25.42 8.80
C ILE A 6 -7.15 24.33 7.70
N THR A 7 -7.58 24.65 6.47
CA THR A 7 -7.83 23.63 5.43
C THR A 7 -6.63 23.26 4.56
N ALA A 8 -5.43 23.81 4.79
CA ALA A 8 -4.27 23.57 3.92
C ALA A 8 -3.19 22.63 4.49
N ALA A 9 -3.12 22.43 5.81
CA ALA A 9 -2.06 21.64 6.47
C ALA A 9 -2.57 20.41 7.25
N LEU A 10 -3.90 20.24 7.35
CA LEU A 10 -4.55 19.17 8.11
C LEU A 10 -4.34 17.74 7.59
N PRO A 11 -4.25 17.48 6.26
CA PRO A 11 -4.12 16.10 5.78
C PRO A 11 -2.85 15.43 6.30
N GLY A 12 -1.69 16.11 6.26
CA GLY A 12 -0.39 15.52 6.59
C GLY A 12 -0.22 15.14 8.06
N ILE A 13 -0.75 15.92 9.00
CA ILE A 13 -0.63 15.65 10.45
C ILE A 13 -1.61 14.54 10.87
N ALA A 14 -2.89 14.63 10.49
CA ALA A 14 -3.87 13.58 10.78
C ALA A 14 -3.48 12.23 10.16
N PHE A 15 -2.85 12.29 8.99
CA PHE A 15 -2.24 11.16 8.32
C PHE A 15 -1.12 10.54 9.14
N GLN A 16 -0.07 11.31 9.46
CA GLN A 16 1.08 10.90 10.25
C GLN A 16 0.68 10.21 11.57
N LEU A 17 -0.30 10.78 12.26
CA LEU A 17 -0.82 10.26 13.52
C LEU A 17 -1.65 8.98 13.35
N ALA A 18 -2.44 8.88 12.27
CA ALA A 18 -3.17 7.66 11.94
C ALA A 18 -2.23 6.48 11.60
N LEU A 19 -0.95 6.73 11.31
CA LEU A 19 0.03 5.71 10.93
C LEU A 19 1.00 5.40 12.06
N GLU A 20 1.42 6.41 12.83
CA GLU A 20 2.12 6.24 14.12
C GLU A 20 1.28 5.40 15.08
N ALA A 21 -0.04 5.54 14.98
CA ALA A 21 -0.98 4.67 15.65
C ALA A 21 -0.97 3.23 15.14
N VAL A 22 -0.85 2.99 13.83
CA VAL A 22 -1.39 1.77 13.19
C VAL A 22 -0.34 0.84 12.61
N SER A 23 0.92 1.25 12.43
CA SER A 23 1.89 0.28 11.94
C SER A 23 3.35 0.54 12.34
N PRO A 24 4.00 -0.43 13.02
CA PRO A 24 5.46 -0.49 13.08
C PRO A 24 6.08 -0.74 11.69
N LEU A 25 5.29 -0.96 10.62
CA LEU A 25 5.80 -1.18 9.24
C LEU A 25 6.56 0.04 8.73
N LEU A 26 6.31 1.15 9.40
CA LEU A 26 6.80 2.46 9.11
C LEU A 26 7.80 2.78 10.21
N GLY A 27 9.05 2.41 9.97
CA GLY A 27 10.12 3.23 10.53
C GLY A 27 9.87 4.69 10.14
N GLY A 28 10.36 5.66 10.91
CA GLY A 28 10.46 7.04 10.41
C GLY A 28 9.17 7.71 9.88
N LEU A 29 8.00 7.39 10.44
CA LEU A 29 6.64 7.83 10.06
C LEU A 29 6.47 9.33 9.72
N THR A 30 7.22 10.20 10.40
CA THR A 30 7.17 11.66 10.19
C THR A 30 7.71 12.08 8.82
N LYS A 31 8.71 11.35 8.33
CA LYS A 31 9.28 11.56 7.01
C LYS A 31 8.30 11.07 5.94
N TRP A 32 7.75 9.87 6.13
CA TRP A 32 6.80 9.27 5.20
C TRP A 32 5.60 10.16 4.88
N ALA A 33 5.00 10.79 5.91
CA ALA A 33 3.89 11.72 5.74
C ALA A 33 4.20 12.87 4.78
N LYS A 34 5.38 13.49 4.93
CA LYS A 34 5.85 14.57 4.06
C LYS A 34 6.24 14.07 2.67
N GLY A 35 6.89 12.91 2.60
CA GLY A 35 7.28 12.27 1.34
C GLY A 35 6.07 11.94 0.48
N LEU A 36 5.00 11.43 1.10
CA LEU A 36 3.73 11.19 0.43
C LEU A 36 3.11 12.49 -0.09
N GLU A 37 2.97 13.52 0.74
CA GLU A 37 2.34 14.78 0.33
C GLU A 37 3.03 15.33 -0.93
N THR A 38 4.36 15.28 -0.93
CA THR A 38 5.20 15.65 -2.08
C THR A 38 4.93 14.75 -3.29
N ALA A 39 4.87 13.43 -3.09
CA ALA A 39 4.61 12.47 -4.16
C ALA A 39 3.22 12.66 -4.80
N ILE A 40 2.18 12.90 -4.01
CA ILE A 40 0.80 13.13 -4.50
C ILE A 40 0.73 14.46 -5.27
N ASN A 41 1.34 15.52 -4.75
CA ASN A 41 1.32 16.83 -5.41
C ASN A 41 2.05 16.78 -6.77
N ASN A 42 3.17 16.07 -6.84
CA ASN A 42 3.94 15.90 -8.07
C ASN A 42 3.23 14.98 -9.09
N ALA A 43 2.43 14.00 -8.63
CA ALA A 43 1.68 13.10 -9.50
C ALA A 43 0.60 13.82 -10.34
N ARG A 44 0.08 14.96 -9.85
CA ARG A 44 -0.93 15.75 -10.57
C ARG A 44 -0.39 16.40 -11.86
N ILE A 45 0.92 16.39 -12.08
CA ILE A 45 1.61 17.06 -13.20
C ILE A 45 1.92 16.10 -14.38
N GLY A 46 1.69 14.78 -14.24
CA GLY A 46 2.26 13.79 -15.18
C GLY A 46 1.32 13.01 -16.12
N SER A 47 0.01 13.27 -16.18
CA SER A 47 -0.94 12.31 -16.77
C SER A 47 -1.35 12.51 -18.24
N CYS A 48 -0.68 13.34 -19.04
CA CYS A 48 -1.10 13.62 -20.43
C CYS A 48 -0.12 13.26 -21.57
N GLU A 49 0.98 12.53 -21.34
CA GLU A 49 1.95 12.22 -22.43
C GLU A 49 2.13 10.74 -22.78
N THR A 50 1.34 9.82 -22.21
CA THR A 50 1.60 8.37 -22.35
C THR A 50 0.69 7.69 -23.38
N ALA A 51 0.66 8.20 -24.62
CA ALA A 51 -0.10 7.57 -25.71
C ALA A 51 0.66 7.40 -27.04
N LYS A 52 1.90 7.87 -27.18
CA LYS A 52 2.66 7.78 -28.45
C LYS A 52 3.74 6.68 -28.50
N ALA A 53 4.05 6.01 -27.39
CA ALA A 53 5.17 5.06 -27.32
C ALA A 53 4.85 3.62 -27.80
N MET A 54 3.60 3.33 -28.17
CA MET A 54 3.17 1.97 -28.51
C MET A 54 3.37 1.60 -30.00
N VAL A 55 3.80 2.55 -30.83
CA VAL A 55 3.97 2.38 -32.29
C VAL A 55 5.45 2.23 -32.71
N SER A 56 6.43 2.48 -31.84
CA SER A 56 7.86 2.36 -32.17
C SER A 56 8.46 0.96 -31.93
N SER A 57 7.71 0.03 -31.31
CA SER A 57 8.24 -1.25 -30.81
C SER A 57 8.63 -2.28 -31.87
N ALA A 58 8.26 -2.10 -33.14
CA ALA A 58 8.58 -3.05 -34.19
C ALA A 58 10.00 -2.86 -34.78
N ALA A 59 10.56 -1.65 -34.73
CA ALA A 59 11.92 -1.38 -35.23
C ALA A 59 13.01 -1.62 -34.17
N GLU A 60 12.67 -1.47 -32.89
CA GLU A 60 13.59 -1.55 -31.75
C GLU A 60 13.89 -2.99 -31.28
N ALA A 61 13.17 -4.00 -31.79
CA ALA A 61 13.25 -5.39 -31.34
C ALA A 61 14.42 -6.19 -31.95
N VAL A 62 15.14 -5.61 -32.93
CA VAL A 62 16.34 -6.20 -33.52
C VAL A 62 17.55 -5.50 -32.90
N GLY A 63 18.47 -6.23 -32.28
CA GLY A 63 19.60 -5.73 -31.47
C GLY A 63 20.61 -4.75 -32.13
N TYR A 64 20.28 -4.17 -33.28
CA TYR A 64 21.00 -3.09 -33.93
C TYR A 64 21.03 -1.80 -33.10
N ASP A 65 19.97 -1.51 -32.33
CA ASP A 65 19.89 -0.29 -31.53
C ASP A 65 20.85 -0.29 -30.32
N SER A 66 21.17 -1.45 -29.75
CA SER A 66 22.06 -1.53 -28.58
C SER A 66 23.54 -1.34 -28.94
N GLN A 67 23.96 -1.84 -30.11
CA GLN A 67 25.32 -1.67 -30.63
C GLN A 67 25.57 -0.22 -31.05
N GLU A 68 24.65 0.40 -31.79
CA GLU A 68 24.80 1.79 -32.21
C GLU A 68 24.66 2.76 -31.02
N ALA A 69 23.81 2.46 -30.03
CA ALA A 69 23.76 3.23 -28.78
C ALA A 69 25.06 3.14 -27.98
N CYS A 70 25.67 1.95 -27.91
CA CYS A 70 26.99 1.79 -27.30
C CYS A 70 28.05 2.60 -28.06
N ALA A 71 28.07 2.55 -29.40
CA ALA A 71 29.07 3.26 -30.19
C ALA A 71 28.96 4.79 -29.98
N LYS A 72 27.74 5.32 -29.92
CA LYS A 72 27.49 6.74 -29.59
C LYS A 72 28.01 7.10 -28.20
N LEU A 73 27.78 6.25 -27.20
CA LEU A 73 28.30 6.43 -25.84
C LEU A 73 29.83 6.42 -25.82
N ALA A 74 30.48 5.50 -26.54
CA ALA A 74 31.94 5.42 -26.61
C ALA A 74 32.56 6.70 -27.17
N ILE A 75 31.97 7.29 -28.22
CA ILE A 75 32.43 8.58 -28.77
C ILE A 75 32.18 9.72 -27.78
N GLN A 76 30.98 9.80 -27.18
CA GLN A 76 30.63 10.86 -26.22
C GLN A 76 31.52 10.84 -24.97
N LEU A 77 31.90 9.65 -24.52
CA LEU A 77 32.83 9.46 -23.40
C LEU A 77 34.30 9.70 -23.79
N GLY A 78 34.59 9.97 -25.06
CA GLY A 78 35.95 10.13 -25.57
C GLY A 78 36.79 8.85 -25.53
N LEU A 79 36.14 7.68 -25.45
CA LEU A 79 36.81 6.38 -25.40
C LEU A 79 37.36 5.94 -26.76
N GLU A 80 36.75 6.44 -27.84
CA GLU A 80 37.13 6.14 -29.22
C GLU A 80 37.01 7.40 -30.10
N PRO A 81 37.90 7.57 -31.09
CA PRO A 81 37.97 8.78 -31.91
C PRO A 81 36.92 8.83 -33.04
N ASP A 82 36.37 7.69 -33.44
CA ASP A 82 35.42 7.57 -34.56
C ASP A 82 34.40 6.45 -34.35
N ALA A 83 33.38 6.43 -35.23
CA ALA A 83 32.26 5.49 -35.14
C ALA A 83 32.66 4.03 -35.44
N ASP A 84 33.67 3.78 -36.27
CA ASP A 84 34.05 2.42 -36.62
C ASP A 84 34.89 1.78 -35.51
N ALA A 85 35.79 2.55 -34.91
CA ALA A 85 36.51 2.17 -33.70
C ALA A 85 35.55 1.94 -32.53
N ALA A 86 34.57 2.83 -32.35
CA ALA A 86 33.51 2.68 -31.36
C ALA A 86 32.69 1.41 -31.55
N ARG A 87 32.27 1.08 -32.78
CA ARG A 87 31.55 -0.18 -33.07
C ARG A 87 32.42 -1.41 -32.79
N ARG A 88 33.71 -1.39 -33.14
CA ARG A 88 34.63 -2.49 -32.82
C ARG A 88 34.76 -2.68 -31.31
N ARG A 89 34.97 -1.60 -30.54
CA ARG A 89 34.99 -1.68 -29.07
C ARG A 89 33.67 -2.19 -28.51
N CYS A 90 32.53 -1.74 -29.01
CA CYS A 90 31.23 -2.24 -28.58
C CYS A 90 30.93 -3.68 -29.03
N ALA A 91 31.61 -4.21 -30.04
CA ALA A 91 31.54 -5.62 -30.38
C ALA A 91 32.33 -6.49 -29.38
N SER A 92 33.45 -6.01 -28.86
CA SER A 92 34.36 -6.79 -27.99
C SER A 92 34.24 -6.49 -26.49
N ASP A 93 33.92 -5.25 -26.12
CA ASP A 93 34.01 -4.70 -24.76
C ASP A 93 32.89 -3.66 -24.46
N ARG A 94 31.67 -3.99 -24.89
CA ARG A 94 30.48 -3.20 -24.57
C ARG A 94 30.23 -3.00 -23.07
N PRO A 95 30.41 -3.99 -22.18
CA PRO A 95 30.16 -3.82 -20.75
C PRO A 95 30.98 -2.69 -20.14
N SER A 96 32.26 -2.57 -20.51
CA SER A 96 33.15 -1.50 -20.04
C SER A 96 32.67 -0.10 -20.47
N VAL A 97 32.22 0.05 -21.72
CA VAL A 97 31.66 1.32 -22.24
C VAL A 97 30.39 1.69 -21.45
N LEU A 98 29.49 0.74 -21.23
CA LEU A 98 28.25 0.99 -20.49
C LEU A 98 28.50 1.27 -19.00
N SER A 99 29.44 0.57 -18.37
CA SER A 99 29.86 0.82 -16.98
C SER A 99 30.42 2.23 -16.81
N THR A 100 31.31 2.65 -17.71
CA THR A 100 31.85 4.02 -17.76
C THR A 100 30.74 5.06 -17.96
N ALA A 101 29.77 4.77 -18.83
CA ALA A 101 28.64 5.66 -19.05
C ALA A 101 27.80 5.86 -17.78
N ARG A 102 27.54 4.79 -16.99
CA ARG A 102 26.73 4.84 -15.76
C ARG A 102 27.40 5.63 -14.63
N THR A 103 28.72 5.63 -14.56
CA THR A 103 29.50 6.33 -13.53
C THR A 103 29.96 7.73 -13.95
N SER A 104 29.65 8.14 -15.19
CA SER A 104 30.01 9.46 -15.71
C SER A 104 29.49 10.60 -14.84
N GLY A 105 30.31 11.63 -14.64
CA GLY A 105 29.90 12.87 -13.96
C GLY A 105 28.80 13.63 -14.72
N ASP A 106 28.64 13.38 -16.02
CA ASP A 106 27.61 14.00 -16.85
C ASP A 106 26.27 13.26 -16.73
N PRO A 107 25.20 13.91 -16.20
CA PRO A 107 23.86 13.32 -16.13
C PRO A 107 23.29 12.92 -17.50
N GLN A 108 23.63 13.62 -18.59
CA GLN A 108 23.14 13.31 -19.94
C GLN A 108 23.78 12.05 -20.51
N VAL A 109 25.03 11.76 -20.16
CA VAL A 109 25.72 10.52 -20.54
C VAL A 109 25.21 9.35 -19.70
N ARG A 110 25.05 9.54 -18.38
CA ARG A 110 24.44 8.53 -17.50
C ARG A 110 23.05 8.14 -17.95
N ALA A 111 22.24 9.13 -18.34
CA ALA A 111 20.91 8.92 -18.88
C ALA A 111 20.89 8.20 -20.23
N GLN A 112 22.03 7.96 -20.91
CA GLN A 112 22.08 7.20 -22.16
C GLN A 112 22.39 5.72 -21.96
N ALA A 113 22.98 5.35 -20.82
CA ALA A 113 23.22 3.95 -20.47
C ALA A 113 21.92 3.23 -20.06
N PRO A 114 21.73 1.94 -20.41
CA PRO A 114 20.63 1.14 -19.89
C PRO A 114 20.65 1.08 -18.36
N PHE A 115 19.46 1.16 -17.76
CA PHE A 115 19.28 1.10 -16.31
C PHE A 115 19.80 -0.23 -15.73
N VAL A 116 20.42 -0.15 -14.56
CA VAL A 116 20.91 -1.29 -13.77
C VAL A 116 20.58 -1.02 -12.31
N GLY A 117 20.19 -2.07 -11.59
CA GLY A 117 19.79 -2.02 -10.19
C GLY A 117 18.32 -2.36 -9.98
N ASN A 118 17.86 -2.17 -8.74
CA ASN A 118 16.48 -2.40 -8.34
C ASN A 118 15.60 -1.21 -8.76
N LEU A 119 14.73 -1.45 -9.73
CA LEU A 119 13.93 -0.40 -10.36
C LEU A 119 13.04 0.34 -9.36
N THR A 120 12.20 -0.37 -8.62
CA THR A 120 11.28 0.25 -7.66
C THR A 120 12.04 0.93 -6.53
N TRP A 121 13.12 0.34 -6.04
CA TRP A 121 13.95 0.93 -4.98
C TRP A 121 14.58 2.25 -5.42
N LYS A 122 15.26 2.27 -6.57
CA LYS A 122 15.88 3.48 -7.13
C LYS A 122 14.85 4.54 -7.51
N ALA A 123 13.67 4.13 -7.96
CA ALA A 123 12.56 5.04 -8.17
C ALA A 123 12.12 5.71 -6.85
N LEU A 124 12.07 4.96 -5.74
CA LEU A 124 11.65 5.48 -4.43
C LEU A 124 12.73 6.30 -3.72
N GLU A 125 14.03 6.02 -3.94
CA GLU A 125 15.14 6.83 -3.40
C GLU A 125 15.06 8.29 -3.82
N SER A 126 14.49 8.54 -4.99
CA SER A 126 14.32 9.89 -5.51
C SER A 126 13.19 10.68 -4.82
N LEU A 127 12.40 10.04 -3.95
CA LEU A 127 11.41 10.71 -3.12
C LEU A 127 12.07 11.12 -1.80
N ASP A 128 12.24 12.43 -1.62
CA ASP A 128 12.74 12.97 -0.37
C ASP A 128 11.83 12.58 0.80
N ASN A 129 12.42 12.31 1.96
CA ASN A 129 11.71 11.93 3.19
C ASN A 129 10.97 10.58 3.12
N PHE A 130 11.39 9.64 2.28
CA PHE A 130 10.98 8.24 2.43
C PHE A 130 12.08 7.46 3.14
N ASP A 131 11.77 6.78 4.24
CA ASP A 131 12.73 5.93 4.93
C ASP A 131 12.73 4.51 4.35
N ASP A 132 13.77 3.74 4.67
CA ASP A 132 14.03 2.45 4.04
C ASP A 132 12.92 1.40 4.31
N PRO A 133 12.40 1.24 5.55
CA PRO A 133 11.23 0.39 5.81
C PRO A 133 9.99 0.76 4.98
N ALA A 134 9.70 2.05 4.81
CA ALA A 134 8.56 2.44 3.97
C ALA A 134 8.80 2.08 2.50
N ARG A 135 10.04 2.18 2.00
CA ARG A 135 10.37 1.74 0.62
C ARG A 135 10.17 0.24 0.45
N GLU A 136 10.60 -0.56 1.42
CA GLU A 136 10.34 -2.01 1.44
C GLU A 136 8.84 -2.31 1.42
N LEU A 137 8.03 -1.54 2.17
CA LEU A 137 6.58 -1.68 2.14
C LEU A 137 5.97 -1.32 0.78
N VAL A 138 6.35 -0.19 0.16
CA VAL A 138 5.88 0.14 -1.20
C VAL A 138 6.26 -0.98 -2.17
N MET A 139 7.50 -1.46 -2.10
CA MET A 139 7.99 -2.57 -2.91
C MET A 139 7.17 -3.85 -2.66
N SER A 140 6.79 -4.13 -1.42
CA SER A 140 5.95 -5.27 -1.03
C SER A 140 4.54 -5.23 -1.61
N VAL A 141 4.04 -4.04 -1.97
CA VAL A 141 2.70 -3.83 -2.56
C VAL A 141 2.76 -3.74 -4.09
N VAL A 142 3.80 -3.11 -4.66
CA VAL A 142 3.90 -2.88 -6.12
C VAL A 142 4.76 -3.93 -6.83
N GLY A 143 5.72 -4.54 -6.14
CA GLY A 143 6.76 -5.38 -6.72
C GLY A 143 7.96 -4.58 -7.22
N THR A 144 8.95 -5.28 -7.77
CA THR A 144 10.11 -4.66 -8.43
C THR A 144 10.69 -5.56 -9.52
N VAL A 145 11.60 -5.01 -10.32
CA VAL A 145 12.47 -5.76 -11.23
C VAL A 145 13.90 -5.33 -10.98
N ILE A 146 14.80 -6.29 -10.75
CA ILE A 146 16.22 -6.02 -10.60
C ILE A 146 16.92 -6.30 -11.93
N TYR A 147 17.60 -5.29 -12.47
CA TYR A 147 18.39 -5.40 -13.68
C TYR A 147 19.87 -5.51 -13.34
N TYR A 148 20.55 -6.49 -13.92
CA TYR A 148 21.97 -6.69 -13.69
C TYR A 148 22.82 -6.07 -14.81
N PRO A 149 24.07 -5.67 -14.50
CA PRO A 149 25.05 -5.38 -15.54
C PRO A 149 25.24 -6.59 -16.46
N GLU A 150 25.68 -6.36 -17.68
CA GLU A 150 25.78 -7.42 -18.70
C GLU A 150 26.91 -8.40 -18.40
N GLU A 151 27.96 -7.89 -17.76
CA GLU A 151 29.07 -8.67 -17.22
C GLU A 151 28.65 -9.70 -16.16
N ALA A 152 27.48 -9.51 -15.53
CA ALA A 152 26.94 -10.49 -14.59
C ALA A 152 26.31 -11.72 -15.30
N ASN A 153 26.11 -11.64 -16.63
CA ASN A 153 25.46 -12.69 -17.45
C ASN A 153 24.21 -13.28 -16.78
N ARG A 154 23.38 -12.38 -16.24
CA ARG A 154 22.19 -12.73 -15.45
C ARG A 154 20.97 -12.03 -16.02
N ASP A 155 19.92 -12.80 -16.20
CA ASP A 155 18.63 -12.26 -16.62
C ASP A 155 18.03 -11.32 -15.55
N PRO A 156 17.22 -10.34 -15.94
CA PRO A 156 16.47 -9.52 -14.99
C PRO A 156 15.66 -10.39 -14.02
N ASP A 157 15.56 -9.95 -12.76
CA ASP A 157 14.86 -10.67 -11.70
C ASP A 157 13.55 -9.93 -11.32
N PRO A 158 12.40 -10.32 -11.92
CA PRO A 158 11.11 -9.76 -11.57
C PRO A 158 10.59 -10.36 -10.25
N ILE A 159 10.35 -9.49 -9.27
CA ILE A 159 9.88 -9.86 -7.94
C ILE A 159 8.46 -9.35 -7.75
N ALA A 160 7.52 -10.29 -7.68
CA ALA A 160 6.11 -10.00 -7.46
C ALA A 160 5.84 -9.42 -6.06
N PRO A 161 4.80 -8.59 -5.90
CA PRO A 161 4.38 -8.09 -4.60
C PRO A 161 3.92 -9.23 -3.67
N THR A 162 4.08 -9.03 -2.37
CA THR A 162 3.67 -9.97 -1.32
C THR A 162 2.32 -9.59 -0.69
N ILE A 163 2.00 -8.29 -0.63
CA ILE A 163 0.71 -7.82 -0.13
C ILE A 163 -0.25 -7.59 -1.29
N THR A 164 -1.09 -8.58 -1.55
CA THR A 164 -2.01 -8.59 -2.70
C THR A 164 -3.48 -8.60 -2.31
N LYS A 165 -3.80 -8.66 -1.01
CA LYS A 165 -5.16 -8.74 -0.48
C LYS A 165 -5.31 -7.91 0.78
N ILE A 166 -6.49 -7.33 0.97
CA ILE A 166 -6.90 -6.66 2.22
C ILE A 166 -6.81 -7.65 3.39
N ALA A 167 -7.23 -8.90 3.18
CA ALA A 167 -7.18 -9.94 4.20
C ALA A 167 -5.80 -10.13 4.85
N HIS A 168 -4.69 -9.89 4.12
CA HIS A 168 -3.35 -9.99 4.69
C HIS A 168 -3.13 -8.98 5.84
N LEU A 169 -3.68 -7.77 5.73
CA LEU A 169 -3.57 -6.76 6.79
C LEU A 169 -4.61 -6.93 7.90
N LEU A 170 -5.74 -7.57 7.59
CA LEU A 170 -6.83 -7.80 8.55
C LEU A 170 -6.60 -8.98 9.47
N TYR A 171 -5.98 -10.05 8.95
CA TYR A 171 -5.89 -11.35 9.63
C TYR A 171 -4.47 -11.93 9.59
N GLY A 172 -3.56 -11.33 8.83
CA GLY A 172 -2.22 -11.87 8.61
C GLY A 172 -2.20 -13.17 7.83
N GLN A 173 -1.03 -13.82 7.83
CA GLN A 173 -0.79 -15.09 7.16
C GLN A 173 -0.45 -16.22 8.15
N ALA A 174 -0.05 -15.87 9.37
CA ALA A 174 0.13 -16.81 10.48
C ALA A 174 -0.07 -16.08 11.82
N ASP A 175 -0.58 -16.77 12.83
CA ASP A 175 -0.66 -16.26 14.20
C ASP A 175 0.70 -16.35 14.88
N VAL A 176 1.06 -15.32 15.65
CA VAL A 176 2.28 -15.28 16.47
C VAL A 176 1.99 -15.11 17.97
N GLY A 177 0.73 -15.20 18.37
CA GLY A 177 0.29 -15.02 19.74
C GLY A 177 0.14 -13.55 20.14
N GLY A 178 -0.54 -13.31 21.27
CA GLY A 178 -0.84 -11.95 21.75
C GLY A 178 -1.85 -11.17 20.89
N GLY A 179 -2.47 -11.83 19.90
CA GLY A 179 -3.33 -11.19 18.91
C GLY A 179 -2.56 -10.45 17.81
N ASN A 180 -1.27 -10.75 17.65
CA ASN A 180 -0.44 -10.29 16.54
C ASN A 180 -0.34 -11.38 15.47
N VAL A 181 -0.01 -10.98 14.25
CA VAL A 181 0.08 -11.89 13.11
C VAL A 181 1.33 -11.60 12.29
N ASN A 182 1.84 -12.62 11.61
CA ASN A 182 2.90 -12.42 10.63
C ASN A 182 2.32 -12.01 9.28
N ILE A 183 3.02 -11.10 8.61
CA ILE A 183 2.83 -10.78 7.20
C ILE A 183 4.15 -10.93 6.45
N GLN A 184 4.03 -11.27 5.17
CA GLN A 184 5.15 -11.45 4.28
C GLN A 184 5.46 -10.14 3.58
N LEU A 185 6.69 -9.66 3.72
CA LEU A 185 7.20 -8.47 3.07
C LEU A 185 8.37 -8.82 2.16
N LEU A 186 8.63 -7.94 1.20
CA LEU A 186 9.89 -7.91 0.48
C LEU A 186 10.91 -7.12 1.30
N SER A 187 12.07 -7.73 1.55
CA SER A 187 13.16 -7.10 2.27
C SER A 187 14.45 -7.11 1.46
N CYS A 188 15.13 -5.98 1.46
CA CYS A 188 16.41 -5.78 0.83
C CYS A 188 17.54 -6.39 1.67
N ASN A 189 18.56 -6.92 1.01
CA ASN A 189 19.83 -7.28 1.66
C ASN A 189 20.56 -6.06 2.26
N ASN A 190 20.42 -4.89 1.66
CA ASN A 190 20.96 -3.61 2.13
C ASN A 190 20.11 -2.43 1.61
N PHE A 191 20.20 -1.27 2.26
CA PHE A 191 19.40 -0.08 1.90
C PHE A 191 20.10 0.90 0.94
N THR A 192 21.35 0.61 0.54
CA THR A 192 22.10 1.47 -0.39
C THR A 192 21.79 1.15 -1.86
N GLU A 193 21.74 -0.14 -2.18
CA GLU A 193 21.55 -0.64 -3.55
C GLU A 193 20.31 -1.51 -3.68
N CYS A 194 19.96 -2.26 -2.62
CA CYS A 194 18.86 -3.24 -2.61
C CYS A 194 18.90 -4.16 -3.85
N ASP A 195 20.08 -4.70 -4.15
CA ASP A 195 20.40 -5.51 -5.32
C ASP A 195 20.03 -6.99 -5.18
N ALA A 196 19.66 -7.41 -3.97
CA ALA A 196 19.00 -8.68 -3.69
C ALA A 196 17.80 -8.49 -2.76
N VAL A 197 16.66 -9.05 -3.16
CA VAL A 197 15.40 -8.95 -2.40
C VAL A 197 14.94 -10.33 -2.01
N THR A 198 14.54 -10.48 -0.76
CA THR A 198 14.04 -11.72 -0.17
C THR A 198 12.63 -11.53 0.35
N LYS A 199 11.85 -12.62 0.42
CA LYS A 199 10.53 -12.60 1.04
C LYS A 199 10.67 -12.99 2.51
N THR A 200 10.42 -12.04 3.40
CA THR A 200 10.55 -12.22 4.85
C THR A 200 9.18 -12.38 5.48
N SER A 201 8.98 -13.46 6.25
CA SER A 201 7.73 -13.77 6.96
C SER A 201 7.80 -13.52 8.47
N SER A 202 8.89 -12.94 8.96
CA SER A 202 9.10 -12.64 10.39
C SER A 202 8.51 -11.29 10.81
N TYR A 203 7.86 -10.57 9.90
CA TYR A 203 7.31 -9.26 10.20
C TYR A 203 6.04 -9.40 11.05
N VAL A 204 6.14 -8.98 12.30
CA VAL A 204 5.04 -8.99 13.26
C VAL A 204 4.17 -7.76 13.07
N HIS A 205 2.91 -8.00 12.73
CA HIS A 205 1.89 -7.00 12.45
C HIS A 205 0.75 -7.08 13.45
N VAL A 206 0.22 -5.92 13.84
CA VAL A 206 -1.03 -5.86 14.61
C VAL A 206 -2.18 -5.87 13.59
N PRO A 207 -3.03 -6.92 13.57
CA PRO A 207 -4.15 -6.99 12.63
C PRO A 207 -4.99 -5.72 12.66
N PHE A 208 -5.35 -5.19 11.50
CA PHE A 208 -6.14 -3.96 11.44
C PHE A 208 -7.52 -4.11 12.08
N THR A 209 -8.06 -5.33 12.14
CA THR A 209 -9.28 -5.65 12.88
C THR A 209 -9.16 -5.35 14.37
N LYS A 210 -8.08 -5.82 15.01
CA LYS A 210 -7.75 -5.52 16.42
C LYS A 210 -7.46 -4.03 16.59
N LYS A 211 -6.68 -3.44 15.68
CA LYS A 211 -6.30 -2.03 15.77
C LYS A 211 -7.49 -1.07 15.71
N VAL A 212 -8.41 -1.31 14.78
CA VAL A 212 -9.64 -0.53 14.63
C VAL A 212 -10.52 -0.70 15.85
N GLU A 213 -10.65 -1.91 16.38
CA GLU A 213 -11.37 -2.16 17.63
C GLU A 213 -10.80 -1.37 18.81
N ASP A 214 -9.49 -1.40 19.02
CA ASP A 214 -8.83 -0.66 20.10
C ASP A 214 -9.05 0.87 19.95
N LEU A 215 -8.98 1.39 18.73
CA LEU A 215 -9.25 2.81 18.45
C LEU A 215 -10.71 3.18 18.72
N MET A 216 -11.66 2.34 18.30
CA MET A 216 -13.08 2.58 18.53
C MET A 216 -13.42 2.50 20.03
N ARG A 217 -12.84 1.55 20.78
CA ARG A 217 -12.95 1.47 22.24
C ARG A 217 -12.39 2.72 22.90
N SER A 218 -11.19 3.14 22.52
CA SER A 218 -10.57 4.37 23.03
C SER A 218 -11.44 5.61 22.78
N ILE A 219 -12.05 5.75 21.59
CA ILE A 219 -12.98 6.84 21.29
C ILE A 219 -14.24 6.74 22.15
N SER A 220 -14.82 5.54 22.24
CA SER A 220 -16.02 5.27 23.04
C SER A 220 -15.81 5.65 24.51
N ASP A 221 -14.69 5.24 25.11
CA ASP A 221 -14.35 5.52 26.50
C ASP A 221 -14.16 7.02 26.75
N LYS A 222 -13.53 7.74 25.81
CA LYS A 222 -13.37 9.20 25.89
C LYS A 222 -14.71 9.92 25.75
N ILE A 223 -15.61 9.45 24.90
CA ILE A 223 -17.00 9.97 24.81
C ILE A 223 -17.74 9.75 26.13
N ALA A 224 -17.72 8.52 26.66
CA ALA A 224 -18.42 8.14 27.87
C ALA A 224 -17.92 8.92 29.10
N SER A 225 -16.60 9.08 29.23
CA SER A 225 -15.95 9.82 30.31
C SER A 225 -15.94 11.34 30.10
N ARG A 226 -16.43 11.84 28.95
CA ARG A 226 -16.33 13.25 28.53
C ARG A 226 -14.88 13.78 28.54
N THR A 227 -13.93 12.90 28.25
CA THR A 227 -12.52 13.25 28.14
C THR A 227 -12.24 13.82 26.74
N PRO A 228 -11.57 14.97 26.61
CA PRO A 228 -11.22 15.52 25.31
C PRO A 228 -10.25 14.59 24.57
N ILE A 229 -10.50 14.39 23.27
CA ILE A 229 -9.52 13.74 22.37
C ILE A 229 -8.58 14.82 21.85
N PRO A 230 -7.25 14.70 22.04
CA PRO A 230 -6.30 15.64 21.46
C PRO A 230 -6.44 15.67 19.92
N ASN A 231 -6.40 16.86 19.32
CA ASN A 231 -6.49 17.00 17.86
C ASN A 231 -5.39 16.22 17.13
N ASN A 232 -4.23 16.09 17.77
CA ASN A 232 -3.10 15.34 17.26
C ASN A 232 -3.06 13.93 17.89
N SER A 233 -4.09 13.12 17.65
CA SER A 233 -4.15 11.76 18.17
C SER A 233 -4.47 10.70 17.10
N PRO A 234 -4.07 9.44 17.33
CA PRO A 234 -4.49 8.27 16.56
C PRO A 234 -5.98 8.23 16.21
N GLU A 235 -6.82 8.57 17.19
CA GLU A 235 -8.28 8.52 17.09
C GLU A 235 -8.82 9.55 16.11
N VAL A 236 -8.32 10.78 16.16
CA VAL A 236 -8.73 11.85 15.22
C VAL A 236 -8.27 11.50 13.80
N GLY A 237 -7.03 11.00 13.65
CA GLY A 237 -6.52 10.54 12.38
C GLY A 237 -7.35 9.40 11.78
N PHE A 238 -7.76 8.45 12.60
CA PHE A 238 -8.63 7.34 12.22
C PHE A 238 -10.01 7.81 11.74
N VAL A 239 -10.71 8.63 12.54
CA VAL A 239 -12.06 9.14 12.20
C VAL A 239 -12.05 9.97 10.91
N ASN A 240 -10.98 10.73 10.65
CA ASN A 240 -10.88 11.55 9.44
C ASN A 240 -10.58 10.75 8.16
N ARG A 241 -10.16 9.48 8.30
CA ARG A 241 -9.77 8.60 7.18
C ARG A 241 -10.87 7.63 6.80
N THR A 242 -11.69 7.22 7.75
CA THR A 242 -12.83 6.32 7.53
C THR A 242 -13.99 7.11 6.93
N SER A 243 -14.62 6.57 5.88
CA SER A 243 -15.85 7.14 5.33
C SER A 243 -17.04 6.92 6.27
N GLU A 244 -16.97 5.91 7.13
CA GLU A 244 -17.99 5.65 8.12
C GLU A 244 -18.01 6.74 9.20
N PRO A 245 -19.20 7.19 9.64
CA PRO A 245 -19.34 8.19 10.69
C PRO A 245 -19.09 7.59 12.08
N VAL A 246 -17.90 7.04 12.31
CA VAL A 246 -17.51 6.31 13.52
C VAL A 246 -17.78 7.12 14.78
N TRP A 247 -17.42 8.41 14.78
CA TRP A 247 -17.67 9.30 15.92
C TRP A 247 -19.16 9.37 16.28
N ARG A 248 -20.04 9.57 15.27
CA ARG A 248 -21.48 9.68 15.48
C ARG A 248 -22.07 8.36 15.96
N MET A 249 -21.62 7.25 15.38
CA MET A 249 -22.03 5.91 15.78
C MET A 249 -21.71 5.67 17.27
N LEU A 250 -20.47 5.90 17.69
CA LEU A 250 -20.06 5.71 19.08
C LEU A 250 -20.72 6.73 20.03
N SER A 251 -20.98 7.95 19.58
CA SER A 251 -21.74 8.94 20.35
C SER A 251 -23.16 8.46 20.65
N VAL A 252 -23.84 7.88 19.66
CA VAL A 252 -25.17 7.27 19.84
C VAL A 252 -25.09 6.06 20.76
N GLY A 253 -24.09 5.19 20.57
CA GLY A 253 -23.87 4.01 21.41
C GLY A 253 -23.64 4.33 22.90
N ASN A 254 -23.10 5.51 23.20
CA ASN A 254 -22.84 5.98 24.56
C ASN A 254 -23.95 6.89 25.14
N THR A 255 -25.08 7.07 24.44
CA THR A 255 -26.20 7.88 24.96
C THR A 255 -26.82 7.31 26.23
N ILE A 256 -26.82 5.99 26.37
CA ILE A 256 -27.29 5.28 27.57
C ILE A 256 -26.07 4.60 28.22
N PRO A 257 -25.52 5.19 29.31
CA PRO A 257 -24.40 4.61 30.02
C PRO A 257 -24.71 3.19 30.50
N GLY A 258 -23.79 2.25 30.28
CA GLY A 258 -23.92 0.85 30.72
C GLY A 258 -24.84 -0.03 29.87
N SER A 259 -25.44 0.49 28.78
CA SER A 259 -26.32 -0.29 27.90
C SER A 259 -25.60 -1.37 27.08
N GLY A 260 -24.27 -1.35 26.99
CA GLY A 260 -23.49 -2.21 26.11
C GLY A 260 -23.65 -1.90 24.62
N LEU A 261 -24.47 -0.91 24.25
CA LEU A 261 -24.78 -0.60 22.85
C LEU A 261 -23.53 -0.19 22.06
N ALA A 262 -22.68 0.66 22.65
CA ALA A 262 -21.40 1.04 22.04
C ALA A 262 -20.51 -0.19 21.77
N GLU A 263 -20.47 -1.13 22.72
CA GLU A 263 -19.69 -2.37 22.59
C GLU A 263 -20.20 -3.25 21.45
N THR A 264 -21.52 -3.45 21.37
CA THR A 264 -22.14 -4.17 20.27
C THR A 264 -21.82 -3.51 18.93
N MET A 265 -21.90 -2.18 18.83
CA MET A 265 -21.53 -1.46 17.61
C MET A 265 -20.04 -1.64 17.26
N ILE A 266 -19.14 -1.65 18.24
CA ILE A 266 -17.71 -1.87 17.98
C ILE A 266 -17.49 -3.25 17.36
N VAL A 267 -17.97 -4.32 18.02
CA VAL A 267 -17.83 -5.70 17.51
C VAL A 267 -18.49 -5.84 16.14
N GLN A 268 -19.67 -5.23 15.98
CA GLN A 268 -20.44 -5.32 14.76
C GLN A 268 -19.84 -4.51 13.60
N TYR A 269 -19.08 -3.43 13.81
CA TYR A 269 -18.55 -2.61 12.70
C TYR A 269 -17.03 -2.70 12.50
N ARG A 270 -16.25 -3.19 13.49
CA ARG A 270 -14.77 -3.21 13.45
C ARG A 270 -14.19 -3.80 12.16
N GLU A 271 -14.73 -4.91 11.65
CA GLU A 271 -14.14 -5.55 10.46
C GLU A 271 -14.41 -4.79 9.15
N VAL A 272 -15.56 -4.14 9.02
CA VAL A 272 -15.88 -3.34 7.81
C VAL A 272 -14.99 -2.11 7.79
N ILE A 273 -14.94 -1.42 8.92
CA ILE A 273 -14.10 -0.22 9.05
C ILE A 273 -12.62 -0.60 8.89
N ALA A 274 -12.18 -1.74 9.41
CA ALA A 274 -10.82 -2.24 9.17
C ALA A 274 -10.55 -2.57 7.70
N ALA A 275 -11.51 -3.16 6.98
CA ALA A 275 -11.37 -3.43 5.55
C ALA A 275 -11.25 -2.15 4.72
N GLU A 276 -12.03 -1.13 5.03
CA GLU A 276 -11.91 0.18 4.40
C GLU A 276 -10.57 0.85 4.73
N TYR A 277 -10.19 0.83 6.01
CA TYR A 277 -8.91 1.35 6.45
C TYR A 277 -7.73 0.65 5.73
N ALA A 278 -7.77 -0.68 5.61
CA ALA A 278 -6.79 -1.48 4.88
C ALA A 278 -6.72 -1.11 3.39
N HIS A 279 -7.88 -0.95 2.75
CA HIS A 279 -7.96 -0.56 1.35
C HIS A 279 -7.33 0.81 1.11
N SER A 280 -7.71 1.81 1.92
CA SER A 280 -7.21 3.18 1.83
C SER A 280 -5.70 3.24 2.10
N PHE A 281 -5.21 2.43 3.05
CA PHE A 281 -3.78 2.25 3.30
C PHE A 281 -3.07 1.71 2.06
N LEU A 282 -3.47 0.55 1.53
CA LEU A 282 -2.80 -0.08 0.38
C LEU A 282 -2.86 0.77 -0.88
N GLU A 283 -4.00 1.41 -1.14
CA GLU A 283 -4.19 2.34 -2.24
C GLU A 283 -3.09 3.40 -2.29
N GLN A 284 -2.75 3.93 -1.13
CA GLN A 284 -1.78 4.99 -1.00
C GLN A 284 -0.35 4.54 -1.34
N TYR A 285 0.04 3.36 -0.88
CA TYR A 285 1.35 2.77 -1.20
C TYR A 285 1.46 2.43 -2.68
N VAL A 286 0.38 1.89 -3.28
CA VAL A 286 0.36 1.64 -4.73
C VAL A 286 0.55 2.95 -5.49
N ARG A 287 -0.20 4.00 -5.13
CA ARG A 287 -0.08 5.32 -5.77
C ARG A 287 1.33 5.88 -5.66
N VAL A 288 1.95 5.82 -4.48
CA VAL A 288 3.34 6.25 -4.30
C VAL A 288 4.29 5.47 -5.21
N GLY A 289 4.17 4.14 -5.25
CA GLY A 289 5.03 3.32 -6.11
C GLY A 289 4.82 3.61 -7.59
N LEU A 290 3.57 3.73 -8.06
CA LEU A 290 3.25 4.09 -9.45
C LEU A 290 3.82 5.46 -9.83
N ASN A 291 3.74 6.43 -8.93
CA ASN A 291 4.29 7.78 -9.14
C ASN A 291 5.83 7.76 -9.15
N ALA A 292 6.45 6.95 -8.29
CA ALA A 292 7.90 6.78 -8.28
C ALA A 292 8.37 6.19 -9.62
N LEU A 293 7.66 5.16 -10.12
CA LEU A 293 7.93 4.51 -11.41
C LEU A 293 7.72 5.42 -12.63
N ASP A 294 7.05 6.57 -12.49
CA ASP A 294 6.93 7.58 -13.56
C ASP A 294 8.19 8.42 -13.76
N LYS A 295 9.17 8.34 -12.85
CA LYS A 295 10.42 9.09 -13.03
C LYS A 295 11.22 8.51 -14.20
N LYS A 296 11.72 9.44 -15.03
CA LYS A 296 12.35 9.15 -16.32
C LYS A 296 13.77 8.62 -16.14
N TRP A 297 13.90 7.30 -16.04
CA TRP A 297 15.13 6.59 -16.38
C TRP A 297 15.11 6.27 -17.88
N ARG A 298 16.26 6.26 -18.55
CA ARG A 298 16.30 5.72 -19.91
C ARG A 298 16.29 4.20 -19.83
N LEU A 299 15.17 3.67 -20.26
CA LEU A 299 14.91 2.24 -20.30
C LEU A 299 15.07 1.77 -21.75
N ASN A 300 15.76 0.65 -21.94
CA ASN A 300 15.76 -0.04 -23.23
C ASN A 300 14.35 -0.62 -23.53
N ALA A 301 14.12 -1.16 -24.73
CA ALA A 301 12.79 -1.63 -25.15
C ALA A 301 12.21 -2.69 -24.20
N ASN A 302 13.04 -3.66 -23.76
CA ASN A 302 12.62 -4.73 -22.85
C ASN A 302 12.28 -4.16 -21.47
N GLN A 303 13.15 -3.30 -20.93
CA GLN A 303 12.92 -2.61 -19.67
C GLN A 303 11.62 -1.78 -19.70
N ARG A 304 11.34 -1.08 -20.81
CA ARG A 304 10.07 -0.34 -20.99
C ARG A 304 8.86 -1.27 -20.94
N ALA A 305 8.94 -2.43 -21.57
CA ALA A 305 7.86 -3.42 -21.55
C ALA A 305 7.62 -3.97 -20.13
N ASP A 306 8.69 -4.22 -19.37
CA ASP A 306 8.63 -4.70 -17.99
C ASP A 306 8.07 -3.65 -17.03
N VAL A 307 8.49 -2.39 -17.15
CA VAL A 307 7.89 -1.28 -16.37
C VAL A 307 6.42 -1.12 -16.71
N ALA A 308 6.04 -1.19 -17.99
CA ALA A 308 4.64 -1.13 -18.39
C ALA A 308 3.83 -2.29 -17.81
N ARG A 309 4.43 -3.50 -17.69
CA ARG A 309 3.82 -4.65 -17.03
C ARG A 309 3.63 -4.40 -15.53
N LEU A 310 4.69 -3.98 -14.84
CA LEU A 310 4.67 -3.69 -13.40
C LEU A 310 3.58 -2.66 -13.05
N ARG A 311 3.47 -1.59 -13.86
CA ARG A 311 2.41 -0.58 -13.70
C ARG A 311 1.01 -1.15 -13.91
N ARG A 312 0.81 -1.97 -14.95
CA ARG A 312 -0.49 -2.62 -15.21
C ARG A 312 -0.86 -3.57 -14.07
N ASP A 313 0.09 -4.32 -13.54
CA ASP A 313 -0.14 -5.26 -12.44
C ASP A 313 -0.51 -4.52 -11.14
N ALA A 314 0.17 -3.42 -10.84
CA ALA A 314 -0.17 -2.55 -9.71
C ALA A 314 -1.54 -1.88 -9.86
N GLN A 315 -1.91 -1.43 -11.07
CA GLN A 315 -3.25 -0.89 -11.33
C GLN A 315 -4.32 -1.97 -11.22
N LYS A 316 -4.05 -3.19 -11.69
CA LYS A 316 -4.96 -4.32 -11.53
C LYS A 316 -5.14 -4.69 -10.05
N LEU A 317 -4.06 -4.62 -9.26
CA LEU A 317 -4.13 -4.84 -7.82
C LEU A 317 -5.08 -3.84 -7.16
N MET A 318 -5.05 -2.56 -7.55
CA MET A 318 -6.00 -1.55 -7.06
C MET A 318 -7.46 -1.95 -7.27
N ASP A 319 -7.79 -2.42 -8.47
CA ASP A 319 -9.15 -2.86 -8.80
C ASP A 319 -9.55 -4.08 -7.97
N LEU A 320 -8.63 -5.04 -7.79
CA LEU A 320 -8.86 -6.22 -6.95
C LEU A 320 -9.08 -5.86 -5.48
N LEU A 321 -8.30 -4.92 -4.93
CA LEU A 321 -8.47 -4.43 -3.56
C LEU A 321 -9.82 -3.73 -3.40
N ALA A 322 -10.26 -2.95 -4.39
CA ALA A 322 -11.57 -2.30 -4.36
C ALA A 322 -12.73 -3.31 -4.39
N GLN A 323 -12.60 -4.38 -5.18
CA GLN A 323 -13.56 -5.48 -5.24
C GLN A 323 -13.60 -6.29 -3.94
N GLU A 324 -12.43 -6.58 -3.35
CA GLU A 324 -12.33 -7.27 -2.07
C GLU A 324 -13.00 -6.45 -0.96
N ARG A 325 -12.74 -5.14 -0.90
CA ARG A 325 -13.42 -4.21 0.02
C ARG A 325 -14.93 -4.29 -0.14
N ALA A 326 -15.44 -4.16 -1.37
CA ALA A 326 -16.88 -4.22 -1.65
C ALA A 326 -17.49 -5.56 -1.22
N THR A 327 -16.76 -6.67 -1.40
CA THR A 327 -17.20 -7.99 -0.96
C THR A 327 -17.27 -8.11 0.56
N LEU A 328 -16.26 -7.60 1.27
CA LEU A 328 -16.24 -7.57 2.73
C LEU A 328 -17.38 -6.70 3.28
N TYR A 329 -17.64 -5.56 2.65
CA TYR A 329 -18.74 -4.67 2.99
C TYR A 329 -20.10 -5.34 2.78
N GLY A 330 -20.35 -5.90 1.59
CA GLY A 330 -21.63 -6.52 1.24
C GLY A 330 -21.97 -7.76 2.08
N LYS A 331 -20.97 -8.61 2.38
CA LYS A 331 -21.17 -9.75 3.30
C LYS A 331 -21.68 -9.28 4.65
N LYS A 332 -21.13 -8.18 5.16
CA LYS A 332 -21.49 -7.65 6.47
C LYS A 332 -22.89 -7.04 6.49
N THR A 333 -23.26 -6.26 5.49
CA THR A 333 -24.65 -5.75 5.36
C THR A 333 -25.66 -6.90 5.32
N SER A 334 -25.37 -7.98 4.59
CA SER A 334 -26.21 -9.17 4.53
C SER A 334 -26.32 -9.87 5.89
N VAL A 335 -25.21 -10.05 6.61
CA VAL A 335 -25.21 -10.66 7.95
C VAL A 335 -25.99 -9.80 8.96
N MET A 336 -25.85 -8.47 8.88
CA MET A 336 -26.60 -7.55 9.74
C MET A 336 -28.10 -7.61 9.46
N SER A 337 -28.53 -7.64 8.20
CA SER A 337 -29.94 -7.81 7.86
C SER A 337 -30.50 -9.16 8.34
N LEU A 338 -29.70 -10.23 8.30
CA LEU A 338 -30.08 -11.55 8.80
C LEU A 338 -30.26 -11.53 10.32
N ALA A 339 -29.34 -10.89 11.05
CA ALA A 339 -29.44 -10.75 12.50
C ALA A 339 -30.68 -9.94 12.91
N MET A 340 -30.96 -8.82 12.22
CA MET A 340 -32.18 -8.04 12.46
C MET A 340 -33.46 -8.84 12.15
N HIS A 341 -33.46 -9.63 11.06
CA HIS A 341 -34.59 -10.52 10.76
C HIS A 341 -34.77 -11.62 11.81
N LEU A 342 -33.70 -12.19 12.35
CA LEU A 342 -33.78 -13.19 13.41
C LEU A 342 -34.32 -12.59 14.71
N GLU A 343 -33.85 -11.40 15.11
CA GLU A 343 -34.41 -10.69 16.27
C GLU A 343 -35.88 -10.32 16.07
N GLN A 344 -36.25 -9.91 14.86
CA GLN A 344 -37.64 -9.59 14.53
C GLN A 344 -38.52 -10.85 14.55
N LEU A 345 -38.04 -11.97 14.03
CA LEU A 345 -38.71 -13.27 14.13
C LEU A 345 -38.82 -13.73 15.59
N GLU A 346 -37.78 -13.57 16.40
CA GLU A 346 -37.83 -13.89 17.83
C GLU A 346 -38.88 -13.05 18.56
N ARG A 347 -38.89 -11.73 18.32
CA ARG A 347 -39.88 -10.81 18.92
C ARG A 347 -41.29 -11.12 18.43
N GLN A 348 -41.46 -11.42 17.13
CA GLN A 348 -42.73 -11.84 16.57
C GLN A 348 -43.19 -13.16 17.21
N LEU A 349 -42.36 -14.19 17.23
CA LEU A 349 -42.64 -15.48 17.87
C LEU A 349 -42.98 -15.32 19.35
N ARG A 350 -42.30 -14.45 20.10
CA ARG A 350 -42.65 -14.13 21.50
C ARG A 350 -43.98 -13.38 21.63
N SER A 351 -44.28 -12.46 20.72
CA SER A 351 -45.53 -11.68 20.74
C SER A 351 -46.75 -12.46 20.24
N THR A 352 -46.54 -13.45 19.37
CA THR A 352 -47.59 -14.30 18.79
C THR A 352 -47.64 -15.68 19.43
N MET A 353 -46.75 -15.99 20.38
CA MET A 353 -46.81 -17.24 21.13
C MET A 353 -48.12 -17.28 21.89
N PRO A 354 -49.04 -18.22 21.58
CA PRO A 354 -50.28 -18.33 22.32
C PRO A 354 -49.98 -18.63 23.80
N GLN A 355 -50.76 -18.04 24.71
CA GLN A 355 -50.55 -18.19 26.15
C GLN A 355 -50.41 -19.66 26.61
N HIS A 356 -51.11 -20.59 25.94
CA HIS A 356 -51.03 -22.02 26.22
C HIS A 356 -49.65 -22.66 25.94
N VAL A 357 -48.87 -22.12 25.00
CA VAL A 357 -47.50 -22.61 24.68
C VAL A 357 -46.51 -22.07 25.71
N MET A 358 -46.70 -20.83 26.15
CA MET A 358 -45.92 -20.21 27.22
C MET A 358 -46.12 -20.96 28.55
N ASP A 359 -47.35 -21.36 28.87
CA ASP A 359 -47.65 -22.17 30.07
C ASP A 359 -47.04 -23.58 29.98
N MET A 360 -47.04 -24.23 28.81
CA MET A 360 -46.37 -25.54 28.65
C MET A 360 -44.85 -25.46 28.80
N LEU A 361 -44.22 -24.38 28.33
CA LEU A 361 -42.77 -24.18 28.47
C LEU A 361 -42.39 -23.75 29.89
N GLY A 362 -43.25 -22.98 30.58
CA GLY A 362 -43.06 -22.57 31.97
C GLY A 362 -43.11 -23.73 32.96
N HIS A 363 -43.91 -24.76 32.68
CA HIS A 363 -43.98 -25.98 33.50
C HIS A 363 -42.84 -26.98 33.24
N GLY A 364 -42.07 -26.83 32.15
CA GLY A 364 -40.90 -27.68 31.86
C GLY A 364 -39.64 -27.32 32.65
N ALA A 365 -39.55 -26.10 33.18
CA ALA A 365 -38.38 -25.62 33.92
C ALA A 365 -38.46 -25.80 35.45
N SER A 366 -39.61 -26.26 35.97
CA SER A 366 -39.83 -26.43 37.42
C SER A 366 -39.73 -27.87 37.95
N VAL A 367 -39.31 -28.84 37.12
CA VAL A 367 -39.12 -30.25 37.55
C VAL A 367 -37.66 -30.68 37.31
N ALA A 368 -36.76 -30.05 38.05
CA ALA A 368 -35.44 -30.59 38.37
C ALA A 368 -34.97 -29.91 39.66
N ARG A 369 -35.43 -30.44 40.81
CA ARG A 369 -34.74 -30.29 42.09
C ARG A 369 -34.09 -31.62 42.41
#